data_AF-A0A350JN36-F1
#
_entry.id   AF-A0A350JN36-F1
#
_cell.length_a   1.000
_cell.length_b   1.000
_cell.length_c   1.000
_cell.angle_alpha   90.00
_cell.angle_beta   90.00
_cell.angle_gamma   90.00
#
_symmetry.space_group_name_H-M   'P 1'
#
loop_
_entity.id
_entity.type
_entity.pdbx_description
1 polymer ?
#
loop_
_entity_poly.entity_id
_entity_poly.type
_entity_poly.pdbx_seq_one_letter_code
_entity_poly.pdbx_strand_id
1 'polypeptide(L)'
;MGKMLRYVLFTLCTILLLEPLSAQQLIGDSLTRKSAFKVKRMAKQSLRYNDTYSAIELYELYIKKRPKKIGAQFELAQLRQQTRDYATALDLYSQVTNTEPDLFPKAWFYKGQCEKHLQKYIEAEVSFEEFKDRYRGLKDKSKFRRLIKAEMAGIVIADSLWNNKLPVLVKPMKELNQKHTESSPIFISDSLMYFSAMADDILPIIGYDDSVSAIPRMKIFESKLVNGEWSAPTLLESEINDQDYHITNPVIGPKGKYLYYSVCAENWQGKIVCRIFQSRLVNDVWKRPEEMGFGINESGFTSTQAAVAVEPKRKRTILYFVS
;
A
#
# COMPACT_ATOMS: atom_id res chain seq x y z
N MET A 1 -1.45 1.53 -65.38
CA MET A 1 -2.33 1.13 -64.27
C MET A 1 -1.48 0.62 -63.11
N GLY A 2 -0.86 1.51 -62.33
CA GLY A 2 0.21 1.07 -61.40
C GLY A 2 0.80 2.11 -60.46
N LYS A 3 0.03 3.12 -60.02
CA LYS A 3 0.44 4.08 -58.97
C LYS A 3 -0.70 4.52 -58.04
N MET A 4 -1.75 3.71 -57.90
CA MET A 4 -2.90 3.95 -56.99
C MET A 4 -3.16 2.76 -56.05
N LEU A 5 -2.10 2.15 -55.50
CA LEU A 5 -2.25 1.04 -54.55
C LEU A 5 -1.24 1.09 -53.39
N ARG A 6 -0.71 2.29 -53.08
CA ARG A 6 0.23 2.49 -51.96
C ARG A 6 -0.26 3.43 -50.85
N TYR A 7 -1.46 3.98 -50.98
CA TYR A 7 -2.05 4.89 -49.98
C TYR A 7 -3.35 4.38 -49.35
N VAL A 8 -3.72 3.11 -49.58
CA VAL A 8 -4.93 2.49 -48.98
C VAL A 8 -4.57 1.55 -47.80
N LEU A 9 -3.28 1.37 -47.50
CA LEU A 9 -2.79 0.49 -46.43
C LEU A 9 -2.21 1.25 -45.22
N PHE A 10 -2.34 2.57 -45.16
CA PHE A 10 -1.81 3.40 -44.05
C PHE A 10 -2.88 4.17 -43.26
N THR A 11 -4.15 3.88 -43.50
CA THR A 11 -5.31 4.48 -42.80
C THR A 11 -6.27 3.40 -42.31
N LEU A 12 -5.71 2.32 -41.76
CA LEU A 12 -6.49 1.23 -41.15
C LEU A 12 -5.72 0.54 -40.02
N CYS A 13 -5.11 1.33 -39.11
CA CYS A 13 -4.50 0.82 -37.88
C CYS A 13 -4.45 1.82 -36.71
N THR A 14 -5.26 2.88 -36.73
CA THR A 14 -5.33 3.87 -35.63
C THR A 14 -6.75 4.04 -35.10
N ILE A 15 -7.48 2.93 -35.00
CA ILE A 15 -8.63 2.78 -34.11
C ILE A 15 -8.37 1.53 -33.26
N LEU A 16 -7.24 1.53 -32.55
CA LEU A 16 -7.03 0.64 -31.41
C LEU A 16 -7.55 1.38 -30.18
N LEU A 17 -8.80 1.09 -29.87
CA LEU A 17 -9.35 0.93 -28.53
C LEU A 17 -8.73 1.88 -27.47
N LEU A 18 -9.32 3.06 -27.35
CA LEU A 18 -9.48 3.70 -26.05
C LEU A 18 -10.46 2.84 -25.24
N GLU A 19 -10.00 1.69 -24.75
CA GLU A 19 -10.69 1.05 -23.64
C GLU A 19 -10.51 1.97 -22.44
N PRO A 20 -11.59 2.39 -21.75
CA PRO A 20 -11.42 3.01 -20.45
C PRO A 20 -10.61 2.03 -19.61
N LEU A 21 -9.55 2.55 -18.97
CA LEU A 21 -8.71 1.85 -18.00
C LEU A 21 -9.62 1.31 -16.89
N SER A 22 -10.26 0.18 -17.16
CA SER A 22 -11.21 -0.43 -16.26
C SER A 22 -10.34 -1.06 -15.20
N ALA A 23 -10.40 -0.51 -13.99
CA ALA A 23 -9.75 -1.10 -12.85
C ALA A 23 -10.14 -2.59 -12.80
N GLN A 24 -9.18 -3.46 -13.09
CA GLN A 24 -9.43 -4.89 -13.10
C GLN A 24 -9.91 -5.28 -11.70
N GLN A 25 -11.16 -5.75 -11.63
CA GLN A 25 -11.81 -6.18 -10.41
C GLN A 25 -11.09 -7.42 -9.91
N LEU A 26 -10.54 -7.39 -8.69
CA LEU A 26 -9.83 -8.53 -8.08
C LEU A 26 -10.81 -9.71 -7.83
N ILE A 27 -12.10 -9.42 -7.72
CA ILE A 27 -13.17 -10.40 -7.50
C ILE A 27 -13.69 -11.02 -8.81
N GLY A 28 -13.55 -12.34 -8.94
CA GLY A 28 -14.18 -13.13 -10.03
C GLY A 28 -15.70 -13.37 -9.87
N ASP A 29 -16.35 -13.71 -10.98
CA ASP A 29 -17.82 -13.89 -11.13
C ASP A 29 -18.49 -14.80 -10.07
N SER A 30 -17.73 -15.73 -9.48
CA SER A 30 -18.25 -16.66 -8.47
C SER A 30 -18.75 -15.98 -7.19
N LEU A 31 -18.19 -14.81 -6.82
CA LEU A 31 -18.58 -14.08 -5.61
C LEU A 31 -19.90 -13.34 -5.75
N THR A 32 -20.26 -12.92 -6.97
CA THR A 32 -21.53 -12.22 -7.23
C THR A 32 -22.75 -13.09 -6.86
N ARG A 33 -22.62 -14.42 -6.97
CA ARG A 33 -23.67 -15.39 -6.62
C ARG A 33 -23.82 -15.64 -5.12
N LYS A 34 -22.83 -15.26 -4.29
CA LYS A 34 -22.90 -15.47 -2.83
C LYS A 34 -23.91 -14.52 -2.17
N SER A 35 -24.49 -14.96 -1.05
CA SER A 35 -25.42 -14.14 -0.26
C SER A 35 -24.71 -12.95 0.36
N ALA A 36 -25.43 -11.83 0.54
CA ALA A 36 -24.85 -10.60 1.11
C ALA A 36 -24.25 -10.85 2.52
N PHE A 37 -24.85 -11.73 3.32
CA PHE A 37 -24.32 -12.10 4.63
C PHE A 37 -22.95 -12.79 4.52
N LYS A 38 -22.81 -13.75 3.59
CA LYS A 38 -21.55 -14.45 3.35
C LYS A 38 -20.47 -13.48 2.85
N VAL A 39 -20.81 -12.58 1.92
CA VAL A 39 -19.90 -11.53 1.42
C VAL A 39 -19.41 -10.63 2.56
N LYS A 40 -20.30 -10.15 3.43
CA LYS A 40 -19.89 -9.33 4.60
C LYS A 40 -18.95 -10.09 5.54
N ARG A 41 -19.20 -11.39 5.78
CA ARG A 41 -18.34 -12.22 6.63
C ARG A 41 -16.94 -12.37 6.03
N MET A 42 -16.85 -12.56 4.72
CA MET A 42 -15.58 -12.61 3.99
C MET A 42 -14.85 -11.27 4.06
N ALA A 43 -15.55 -10.14 3.95
CA ALA A 43 -14.94 -8.81 4.08
C ALA A 43 -14.30 -8.63 5.48
N LYS A 44 -15.04 -8.98 6.53
CA LYS A 44 -14.52 -8.94 7.92
C LYS A 44 -13.36 -9.90 8.15
N GLN A 45 -13.35 -11.05 7.49
CA GLN A 45 -12.24 -12.00 7.55
C GLN A 45 -10.99 -11.44 6.86
N SER A 46 -11.15 -10.85 5.68
CA SER A 46 -10.05 -10.20 4.94
C SER A 46 -9.39 -9.13 5.80
N LEU A 47 -10.19 -8.29 6.50
CA LEU A 47 -9.67 -7.32 7.46
C LEU A 47 -8.90 -7.96 8.63
N ARG A 48 -9.29 -9.15 9.11
CA ARG A 48 -8.55 -9.86 10.17
C ARG A 48 -7.19 -10.35 9.69
N TYR A 49 -7.07 -10.68 8.40
CA TYR A 49 -5.81 -11.01 7.75
C TYR A 49 -5.05 -9.79 7.22
N ASN A 50 -5.50 -8.58 7.58
CA ASN A 50 -4.93 -7.31 7.11
C ASN A 50 -4.99 -7.12 5.58
N ASP A 51 -5.81 -7.92 4.88
CA ASP A 51 -6.09 -7.80 3.46
C ASP A 51 -7.18 -6.74 3.24
N THR A 52 -6.73 -5.49 3.22
CA THR A 52 -7.58 -4.30 3.11
C THR A 52 -8.19 -4.17 1.71
N TYR A 53 -7.46 -4.52 0.65
CA TYR A 53 -7.92 -4.39 -0.73
C TYR A 53 -9.04 -5.39 -1.05
N SER A 54 -8.90 -6.67 -0.67
CA SER A 54 -9.99 -7.63 -0.83
C SER A 54 -11.20 -7.26 0.03
N ALA A 55 -10.97 -6.73 1.25
CA ALA A 55 -12.06 -6.24 2.08
C ALA A 55 -12.86 -5.13 1.39
N ILE A 56 -12.18 -4.16 0.78
CA ILE A 56 -12.82 -3.05 0.03
C ILE A 56 -13.75 -3.60 -1.06
N GLU A 57 -13.26 -4.49 -1.93
CA GLU A 57 -14.08 -5.01 -3.03
C GLU A 57 -15.29 -5.83 -2.52
N LEU A 58 -15.10 -6.60 -1.44
CA LEU A 58 -16.19 -7.34 -0.81
C LEU A 58 -17.22 -6.41 -0.15
N TYR A 59 -16.78 -5.28 0.43
CA TYR A 59 -17.69 -4.26 0.96
C TYR A 59 -18.47 -3.55 -0.15
N GLU A 60 -17.84 -3.26 -1.29
CA GLU A 60 -18.53 -2.71 -2.46
C GLU A 60 -19.60 -3.66 -2.98
N LEU A 61 -19.28 -4.94 -3.11
CA LEU A 61 -20.24 -5.97 -3.48
C LEU A 61 -21.38 -6.08 -2.44
N TYR A 62 -21.05 -5.97 -1.15
CA TYR A 62 -22.05 -6.01 -0.07
C TYR A 62 -23.01 -4.82 -0.14
N ILE A 63 -22.49 -3.60 -0.33
CA ILE A 63 -23.29 -2.36 -0.42
C ILE A 63 -24.14 -2.38 -1.69
N LYS A 64 -23.62 -2.86 -2.82
CA LYS A 64 -24.40 -3.07 -4.05
C LYS A 64 -25.63 -3.96 -3.81
N LYS A 65 -25.49 -4.99 -2.96
CA LYS A 65 -26.60 -5.89 -2.57
C LYS A 65 -27.50 -5.30 -1.47
N ARG A 66 -27.00 -4.39 -0.64
CA ARG A 66 -27.66 -3.85 0.55
C ARG A 66 -27.42 -2.33 0.68
N PRO A 67 -27.93 -1.50 -0.25
CA PRO A 67 -27.57 -0.08 -0.33
C PRO A 67 -28.01 0.75 0.89
N LYS A 68 -29.04 0.32 1.61
CA LYS A 68 -29.53 1.00 2.82
C LYS A 68 -28.68 0.75 4.08
N LYS A 69 -27.54 0.05 3.97
CA LYS A 69 -26.66 -0.23 5.11
C LYS A 69 -25.61 0.87 5.27
N ILE A 70 -26.03 2.02 5.79
CA ILE A 70 -25.20 3.22 5.98
C ILE A 70 -23.94 2.93 6.80
N GLY A 71 -24.06 2.12 7.87
CA GLY A 71 -22.88 1.71 8.65
C GLY A 71 -21.83 0.96 7.83
N ALA A 72 -22.24 0.19 6.80
CA ALA A 72 -21.28 -0.46 5.91
C ALA A 72 -20.68 0.51 4.88
N GLN A 73 -21.43 1.51 4.43
CA GLN A 73 -20.88 2.60 3.60
C GLN A 73 -19.84 3.42 4.38
N PHE A 74 -20.11 3.72 5.65
CA PHE A 74 -19.15 4.37 6.53
C PHE A 74 -17.88 3.53 6.72
N GLU A 75 -18.02 2.22 6.97
CA GLU A 75 -16.87 1.31 7.04
C GLU A 75 -16.07 1.29 5.72
N LEU A 76 -16.74 1.22 4.55
CA LEU A 76 -16.07 1.27 3.25
C LEU A 76 -15.34 2.61 3.04
N ALA A 77 -15.96 3.74 3.43
CA ALA A 77 -15.32 5.06 3.34
C ALA A 77 -14.03 5.13 4.16
N GLN A 78 -14.03 4.55 5.37
CA GLN A 78 -12.84 4.44 6.21
C GLN A 78 -11.75 3.59 5.55
N LEU A 79 -12.11 2.46 4.93
CA LEU A 79 -11.15 1.61 4.23
C LEU A 79 -10.57 2.33 3.00
N ARG A 80 -11.41 2.99 2.20
CA ARG A 80 -10.99 3.79 1.04
C ARG A 80 -10.07 4.94 1.47
N GLN A 81 -10.38 5.61 2.58
CA GLN A 81 -9.51 6.64 3.16
C GLN A 81 -8.16 6.05 3.64
N GLN A 82 -8.17 4.88 4.29
CA GLN A 82 -6.96 4.19 4.73
C GLN A 82 -6.04 3.83 3.55
N THR A 83 -6.62 3.42 2.42
CA THR A 83 -5.89 3.18 1.17
C THR A 83 -5.62 4.45 0.36
N ARG A 84 -5.86 5.64 0.94
CA ARG A 84 -5.62 6.96 0.35
C ARG A 84 -6.44 7.26 -0.92
N ASP A 85 -7.50 6.49 -1.15
CA ASP A 85 -8.51 6.78 -2.17
C ASP A 85 -9.48 7.83 -1.63
N TYR A 86 -8.96 9.05 -1.47
CA TYR A 86 -9.68 10.14 -0.83
C TYR A 86 -10.90 10.59 -1.64
N ALA A 87 -10.88 10.42 -2.97
CA ALA A 87 -11.99 10.76 -3.85
C ALA A 87 -13.20 9.85 -3.58
N THR A 88 -13.03 8.53 -3.67
CA THR A 88 -14.13 7.60 -3.37
C THR A 88 -14.55 7.66 -1.90
N ALA A 89 -13.60 7.83 -0.98
CA ALA A 89 -13.93 8.03 0.44
C ALA A 89 -14.80 9.28 0.67
N LEU A 90 -14.48 10.40 0.01
CA LEU A 90 -15.27 11.63 0.11
C LEU A 90 -16.71 11.42 -0.38
N ASP A 91 -16.91 10.75 -1.50
CA ASP A 91 -18.25 10.48 -2.04
C ASP A 91 -19.07 9.63 -1.05
N LEU A 92 -18.46 8.59 -0.47
CA LEU A 92 -19.11 7.74 0.51
C LEU A 92 -19.40 8.48 1.83
N TYR A 93 -18.45 9.26 2.34
CA TYR A 93 -18.70 10.06 3.55
C TYR A 93 -19.79 11.10 3.31
N SER A 94 -19.83 11.72 2.13
CA SER A 94 -20.89 12.67 1.77
C SER A 94 -22.26 12.00 1.75
N GLN A 95 -22.37 10.77 1.21
CA GLN A 95 -23.62 9.99 1.28
C GLN A 95 -24.02 9.69 2.72
N VAL A 96 -23.06 9.30 3.57
CA VAL A 96 -23.30 9.01 4.99
C VAL A 96 -23.81 10.28 5.72
N THR A 97 -23.13 11.41 5.53
CA THR A 97 -23.51 12.67 6.19
C THR A 97 -24.83 13.25 5.67
N ASN A 98 -25.18 13.01 4.41
CA ASN A 98 -26.46 13.47 3.84
C ASN A 98 -27.64 12.60 4.30
N THR A 99 -27.40 11.31 4.60
CA THR A 99 -28.46 10.38 4.98
C THR A 99 -28.68 10.33 6.49
N GLU A 100 -27.60 10.26 7.27
CA GLU A 100 -27.62 10.04 8.72
C GLU A 100 -26.61 10.97 9.42
N PRO A 101 -26.78 12.31 9.33
CA PRO A 101 -25.78 13.31 9.75
C PRO A 101 -25.37 13.20 11.21
N ASP A 102 -26.30 12.83 12.09
CA ASP A 102 -26.10 12.84 13.54
C ASP A 102 -25.76 11.45 14.11
N LEU A 103 -26.12 10.37 13.40
CA LEU A 103 -25.83 9.00 13.81
C LEU A 103 -24.36 8.63 13.60
N PHE A 104 -23.74 9.20 12.56
CA PHE A 104 -22.32 9.00 12.24
C PHE A 104 -21.56 10.33 12.30
N PRO A 105 -21.49 11.00 13.46
CA PRO A 105 -20.91 12.34 13.52
C PRO A 105 -19.43 12.33 13.11
N LYS A 106 -18.69 11.23 13.34
CA LYS A 106 -17.31 11.05 12.86
C LYS A 106 -17.15 11.10 11.35
N ALA A 107 -18.20 10.84 10.57
CA ALA A 107 -18.15 10.97 9.12
C ALA A 107 -17.82 12.40 8.67
N TRP A 108 -18.28 13.42 9.38
CA TRP A 108 -17.93 14.82 9.09
C TRP A 108 -16.44 15.11 9.27
N PHE A 109 -15.82 14.58 10.34
CA PHE A 109 -14.38 14.74 10.54
C PHE A 109 -13.57 14.06 9.43
N TYR A 110 -13.91 12.82 9.09
CA TYR A 110 -13.20 12.09 8.04
C TYR A 110 -13.47 12.66 6.64
N LYS A 111 -14.68 13.19 6.39
CA LYS A 111 -15.02 13.96 5.19
C LYS A 111 -14.10 15.18 5.05
N GLY A 112 -13.94 15.98 6.10
CA GLY A 112 -13.04 17.14 6.11
C GLY A 112 -11.58 16.77 5.85
N GLN A 113 -11.11 15.63 6.37
CA GLN A 113 -9.78 15.12 6.03
C GLN A 113 -9.66 14.77 4.53
N CYS A 114 -10.65 14.07 3.96
CA CYS A 114 -10.66 13.76 2.53
C CYS A 114 -10.70 15.02 1.67
N GLU A 115 -11.54 16.00 2.01
CA GLU A 115 -11.63 17.29 1.32
C GLU A 115 -10.28 18.02 1.33
N LYS A 116 -9.62 18.09 2.49
CA LYS A 116 -8.27 18.67 2.62
C LYS A 116 -7.26 17.95 1.74
N HIS A 117 -7.23 16.62 1.73
CA HIS A 117 -6.32 15.85 0.88
C HIS A 117 -6.58 16.06 -0.63
N LEU A 118 -7.80 16.40 -1.00
CA LEU A 118 -8.21 16.76 -2.36
C LEU A 118 -8.13 18.26 -2.64
N GLN A 119 -7.50 19.04 -1.74
CA GLN A 119 -7.31 20.49 -1.86
C GLN A 119 -8.62 21.30 -1.84
N LYS A 120 -9.73 20.71 -1.36
CA LYS A 120 -11.03 21.35 -1.13
C LYS A 120 -11.05 22.01 0.25
N TYR A 121 -10.17 23.00 0.43
CA TYR A 121 -9.88 23.54 1.76
C TYR A 121 -11.07 24.25 2.42
N ILE A 122 -11.87 24.98 1.64
CA ILE A 122 -13.05 25.69 2.15
C ILE A 122 -14.10 24.68 2.62
N GLU A 123 -14.37 23.64 1.82
CA GLU A 123 -15.30 22.58 2.17
C GLU A 123 -14.82 21.78 3.39
N ALA A 124 -13.51 21.52 3.49
CA ALA A 124 -12.92 20.86 4.64
C ALA A 124 -13.18 21.63 5.94
N GLU A 125 -13.01 22.96 5.94
CA GLU A 125 -13.31 23.82 7.09
C GLU A 125 -14.78 23.72 7.50
N VAL A 126 -15.71 23.76 6.54
CA VAL A 126 -17.15 23.57 6.79
C VAL A 126 -17.41 22.20 7.43
N SER A 127 -16.87 21.12 6.86
CA SER A 127 -17.04 19.77 7.41
C SER A 127 -16.48 19.64 8.84
N PHE A 128 -15.37 20.30 9.16
CA PHE A 128 -14.82 20.31 10.52
C PHE A 128 -15.69 21.10 11.51
N GLU A 129 -16.33 22.19 11.08
CA GLU A 129 -17.29 22.90 11.92
C GLU A 129 -18.57 22.08 12.14
N GLU A 130 -19.12 21.43 11.11
CA GLU A 130 -20.26 20.53 11.24
C GLU A 130 -19.97 19.37 12.21
N PHE A 131 -18.74 18.84 12.20
CA PHE A 131 -18.28 17.87 13.18
C PHE A 131 -18.25 18.47 14.60
N LYS A 132 -17.69 19.67 14.79
CA LYS A 132 -17.60 20.31 16.12
C LYS A 132 -18.98 20.52 16.73
N ASP A 133 -19.96 20.86 15.90
CA ASP A 133 -21.34 21.05 16.35
C ASP A 133 -22.03 19.76 16.76
N ARG A 134 -21.84 18.67 16.02
CA ARG A 134 -22.48 17.38 16.30
C ARG A 134 -21.76 16.54 17.34
N TYR A 135 -20.44 16.67 17.47
CA TYR A 135 -19.61 15.83 18.33
C TYR A 135 -19.58 16.33 19.79
N ARG A 136 -20.75 16.38 20.43
CA ARG A 136 -20.92 16.82 21.84
C ARG A 136 -21.01 15.61 22.79
N GLY A 137 -20.32 15.69 23.94
CA GLY A 137 -20.49 14.73 25.05
C GLY A 137 -19.80 13.37 24.93
N LEU A 138 -18.95 13.15 23.90
CA LEU A 138 -18.27 11.86 23.70
C LEU A 138 -16.91 11.79 24.41
N LYS A 139 -16.52 10.59 24.85
CA LYS A 139 -15.33 10.32 25.69
C LYS A 139 -14.01 10.82 25.08
N ASP A 140 -13.89 10.82 23.76
CA ASP A 140 -12.71 11.19 22.98
C ASP A 140 -12.78 12.63 22.40
N LYS A 141 -13.73 13.46 22.86
CA LYS A 141 -13.90 14.86 22.38
C LYS A 141 -12.62 15.69 22.49
N SER A 142 -11.85 15.55 23.57
CA SER A 142 -10.59 16.29 23.76
C SER A 142 -9.55 15.93 22.69
N LYS A 143 -9.45 14.64 22.33
CA LYS A 143 -8.60 14.15 21.23
C LYS A 143 -9.04 14.78 19.92
N PHE A 144 -10.32 14.71 19.58
CA PHE A 144 -10.83 15.27 18.32
C PHE A 144 -10.69 16.79 18.24
N ARG A 145 -10.88 17.52 19.34
CA ARG A 145 -10.59 18.97 19.37
C ARG A 145 -9.14 19.29 19.01
N ARG A 146 -8.18 18.51 19.52
CA ARG A 146 -6.76 18.64 19.17
C ARG A 146 -6.50 18.29 17.70
N LEU A 147 -7.12 17.21 17.21
CA LEU A 147 -7.00 16.81 15.81
C LEU A 147 -7.51 17.88 14.87
N ILE A 148 -8.72 18.42 15.10
CA ILE A 148 -9.29 19.48 14.24
C ILE A 148 -8.41 20.72 14.23
N LYS A 149 -7.90 21.14 15.38
CA LYS A 149 -6.95 22.27 15.45
C LYS A 149 -5.72 22.01 14.58
N ALA A 150 -5.17 20.80 14.62
CA ALA A 150 -4.05 20.41 13.77
C ALA A 150 -4.44 20.32 12.29
N GLU A 151 -5.65 19.83 11.97
CA GLU A 151 -6.15 19.76 10.60
C GLU A 151 -6.29 21.13 9.97
N MET A 152 -6.94 22.07 10.66
CA MET A 152 -7.12 23.46 10.23
C MET A 152 -5.78 24.19 10.08
N ALA A 153 -4.86 24.03 11.04
CA ALA A 153 -3.51 24.57 10.90
C ALA A 153 -2.78 24.00 9.68
N GLY A 154 -2.99 22.72 9.37
CA GLY A 154 -2.45 22.09 8.18
C GLY A 154 -3.04 22.61 6.87
N ILE A 155 -4.30 23.06 6.85
CA ILE A 155 -4.90 23.75 5.69
C ILE A 155 -4.15 25.05 5.41
N VAL A 156 -3.93 25.88 6.44
CA VAL A 156 -3.20 27.15 6.32
C VAL A 156 -1.77 26.94 5.80
N ILE A 157 -1.07 25.91 6.30
CA ILE A 157 0.28 25.57 5.82
C ILE A 157 0.24 25.12 4.35
N ALA A 158 -0.70 24.23 3.99
CA ALA A 158 -0.81 23.71 2.63
C ALA A 158 -1.12 24.81 1.61
N ASP A 159 -2.03 25.73 1.95
CA ASP A 159 -2.35 26.90 1.12
C ASP A 159 -1.13 27.81 0.94
N SER A 160 -0.38 28.09 2.02
CA SER A 160 0.86 28.87 1.96
C SER A 160 1.94 28.23 1.08
N LEU A 161 2.10 26.91 1.12
CA LEU A 161 3.08 26.19 0.31
C LEU A 161 2.66 26.13 -1.17
N TRP A 162 1.36 26.13 -1.46
CA TRP A 162 0.87 26.17 -2.84
C TRP A 162 1.17 27.51 -3.50
N ASN A 163 1.09 28.59 -2.74
CA ASN A 163 1.45 29.94 -3.16
C ASN A 163 2.97 30.19 -3.18
N ASN A 164 3.76 29.33 -2.51
CA ASN A 164 5.23 29.41 -2.43
C ASN A 164 5.87 28.04 -2.72
N LYS A 165 5.72 27.56 -3.95
CA LYS A 165 6.12 26.19 -4.33
C LYS A 165 7.62 25.98 -4.15
N LEU A 166 7.99 24.86 -3.52
CA LEU A 166 9.38 24.40 -3.45
C LEU A 166 9.86 23.99 -4.86
N PRO A 167 11.14 24.21 -5.20
CA PRO A 167 11.71 23.82 -6.49
C PRO A 167 12.00 22.31 -6.56
N VAL A 168 10.98 21.48 -6.32
CA VAL A 168 11.08 20.01 -6.28
C VAL A 168 10.15 19.43 -7.33
N LEU A 169 10.67 18.50 -8.12
CA LEU A 169 9.89 17.73 -9.09
C LEU A 169 9.55 16.36 -8.49
N VAL A 170 8.26 16.11 -8.30
CA VAL A 170 7.74 14.80 -7.87
C VAL A 170 7.05 14.15 -9.06
N LYS A 171 7.51 12.97 -9.47
CA LYS A 171 6.90 12.18 -10.53
C LYS A 171 6.41 10.83 -9.97
N PRO A 172 5.18 10.40 -10.28
CA PRO A 172 4.74 9.06 -9.91
C PRO A 172 5.54 8.00 -10.68
N MET A 173 6.04 6.98 -9.98
CA MET A 173 6.73 5.84 -10.58
C MET A 173 5.71 4.72 -10.83
N LYS A 174 4.89 4.85 -11.88
CA LYS A 174 3.76 3.96 -12.13
C LYS A 174 4.14 2.48 -12.29
N GLU A 175 5.31 2.21 -12.85
CA GLU A 175 5.81 0.83 -13.02
C GLU A 175 6.16 0.16 -11.69
N LEU A 176 6.45 0.95 -10.64
CA LEU A 176 6.90 0.46 -9.33
C LEU A 176 5.81 0.56 -8.26
N ASN A 177 5.03 1.63 -8.28
CA ASN A 177 3.93 1.85 -7.35
C ASN A 177 2.70 1.09 -7.86
N GLN A 178 2.64 -0.20 -7.56
CA GLN A 178 1.52 -1.06 -7.94
C GLN A 178 0.38 -0.94 -6.90
N LYS A 179 -0.66 -1.75 -7.06
CA LYS A 179 -1.82 -1.75 -6.15
C LYS A 179 -1.50 -2.30 -4.76
N HIS A 180 -0.52 -3.19 -4.67
CA HIS A 180 -0.19 -3.92 -3.45
C HIS A 180 0.92 -3.21 -2.67
N THR A 181 1.51 -3.89 -1.68
CA THR A 181 2.51 -3.28 -0.80
C THR A 181 3.90 -3.40 -1.40
N GLU A 182 4.54 -2.26 -1.67
CA GLU A 182 5.97 -2.14 -1.86
C GLU A 182 6.62 -1.41 -0.68
N SER A 183 7.87 -1.76 -0.37
CA SER A 183 8.57 -1.18 0.77
C SER A 183 10.09 -1.26 0.63
N SER A 184 10.75 -0.42 1.44
CA SER A 184 12.20 -0.44 1.67
C SER A 184 13.05 -0.46 0.40
N PRO A 185 12.87 0.54 -0.50
CA PRO A 185 13.73 0.66 -1.68
C PRO A 185 15.15 1.02 -1.27
N ILE A 186 16.11 0.38 -1.91
CA ILE A 186 17.53 0.67 -1.81
C ILE A 186 18.11 0.82 -3.22
N PHE A 187 18.96 1.83 -3.41
CA PHE A 187 19.69 2.03 -4.65
C PHE A 187 21.02 1.29 -4.58
N ILE A 188 21.22 0.35 -5.50
CA ILE A 188 22.48 -0.38 -5.65
C ILE A 188 23.47 0.42 -6.49
N SER A 189 22.93 1.16 -7.46
CA SER A 189 23.63 2.17 -8.27
C SER A 189 22.63 3.24 -8.69
N ASP A 190 23.09 4.23 -9.46
CA ASP A 190 22.22 5.25 -10.07
C ASP A 190 21.16 4.65 -11.02
N SER A 191 21.33 3.39 -11.44
CA SER A 191 20.47 2.72 -12.42
C SER A 191 19.88 1.39 -11.97
N LEU A 192 20.11 0.96 -10.72
CA LEU A 192 19.62 -0.30 -10.18
C LEU A 192 19.05 -0.10 -8.79
N MET A 193 17.82 -0.55 -8.57
CA MET A 193 17.13 -0.48 -7.29
C MET A 193 16.62 -1.86 -6.89
N TYR A 194 16.80 -2.22 -5.62
CA TYR A 194 16.11 -3.35 -5.00
C TYR A 194 15.04 -2.85 -4.03
N PHE A 195 13.95 -3.59 -3.91
CA PHE A 195 12.87 -3.28 -2.98
C PHE A 195 12.05 -4.53 -2.71
N SER A 196 11.20 -4.48 -1.69
CA SER A 196 10.30 -5.60 -1.35
C SER A 196 8.91 -5.31 -1.87
N ALA A 197 8.28 -6.27 -2.53
CA ALA A 197 6.92 -6.17 -3.03
C ALA A 197 6.18 -7.51 -2.92
N MET A 198 4.84 -7.49 -2.94
CA MET A 198 4.05 -8.71 -3.12
C MET A 198 4.31 -9.31 -4.50
N ALA A 199 4.48 -10.63 -4.57
CA ALA A 199 4.86 -11.28 -5.83
C ALA A 199 3.74 -11.38 -6.87
N ASP A 200 2.49 -11.39 -6.43
CA ASP A 200 1.32 -11.52 -7.29
C ASP A 200 0.46 -10.27 -7.27
N ASP A 201 -0.01 -9.84 -8.44
CA ASP A 201 -1.03 -8.79 -8.59
C ASP A 201 -2.43 -9.27 -8.17
N ILE A 202 -2.61 -10.59 -8.06
CA ILE A 202 -3.87 -11.24 -7.76
C ILE A 202 -3.77 -11.84 -6.36
N LEU A 203 -4.51 -11.27 -5.40
CA LEU A 203 -4.74 -11.91 -4.12
C LEU A 203 -5.77 -13.03 -4.33
N PRO A 204 -5.44 -14.31 -4.07
CA PRO A 204 -6.46 -15.33 -4.02
C PRO A 204 -7.41 -14.99 -2.87
N ILE A 205 -8.72 -15.02 -3.15
CA ILE A 205 -9.74 -14.83 -2.12
C ILE A 205 -9.63 -15.99 -1.14
N ILE A 206 -9.03 -15.74 0.02
CA ILE A 206 -8.83 -16.75 1.06
C ILE A 206 -10.20 -17.22 1.56
N GLY A 207 -10.56 -18.45 1.19
CA GLY A 207 -11.69 -19.20 1.70
C GLY A 207 -11.51 -19.56 3.18
N TYR A 208 -12.60 -19.99 3.82
CA TYR A 208 -12.58 -20.42 5.23
C TYR A 208 -11.70 -21.66 5.46
N ASP A 209 -11.50 -22.48 4.42
CA ASP A 209 -10.78 -23.76 4.46
C ASP A 209 -9.42 -23.70 3.72
N ASP A 210 -9.00 -22.53 3.26
CA ASP A 210 -7.79 -22.41 2.44
C ASP A 210 -6.53 -22.49 3.32
N SER A 211 -5.54 -23.24 2.84
CA SER A 211 -4.24 -23.34 3.52
C SER A 211 -3.52 -22.00 3.55
N VAL A 212 -2.83 -21.70 4.66
CA VAL A 212 -1.99 -20.49 4.84
C VAL A 212 -0.94 -20.31 3.72
N SER A 213 -0.57 -21.38 3.01
CA SER A 213 0.31 -21.38 1.84
C SER A 213 -0.28 -20.70 0.59
N ALA A 214 -1.58 -20.41 0.55
CA ALA A 214 -2.20 -19.66 -0.54
C ALA A 214 -1.99 -18.14 -0.43
N ILE A 215 -1.46 -17.65 0.70
CA ILE A 215 -1.26 -16.22 0.93
C ILE A 215 0.04 -15.79 0.22
N PRO A 216 -0.02 -14.83 -0.72
CA PRO A 216 1.18 -14.38 -1.43
C PRO A 216 2.18 -13.80 -0.45
N ARG A 217 3.45 -14.09 -0.70
CA ARG A 217 4.57 -13.67 0.12
C ARG A 217 5.28 -12.50 -0.54
N MET A 218 5.72 -11.55 0.29
CA MET A 218 6.58 -10.48 -0.19
C MET A 218 7.93 -11.07 -0.58
N LYS A 219 8.48 -10.60 -1.69
CA LYS A 219 9.80 -10.97 -2.20
C LYS A 219 10.60 -9.71 -2.51
N ILE A 220 11.91 -9.89 -2.70
CA ILE A 220 12.77 -8.82 -3.19
C ILE A 220 12.72 -8.82 -4.72
N PHE A 221 12.42 -7.66 -5.28
CA PHE A 221 12.41 -7.36 -6.70
C PHE A 221 13.53 -6.38 -7.04
N GLU A 222 13.95 -6.40 -8.30
CA GLU A 222 14.82 -5.39 -8.88
C GLU A 222 14.10 -4.59 -9.97
N SER A 223 14.52 -3.34 -10.14
CA SER A 223 14.14 -2.51 -11.28
C SER A 223 15.36 -1.73 -11.78
N LYS A 224 15.38 -1.46 -13.08
CA LYS A 224 16.49 -0.78 -13.76
C LYS A 224 16.01 0.55 -14.33
N LEU A 225 16.83 1.59 -14.18
CA LEU A 225 16.59 2.88 -14.79
C LEU A 225 17.07 2.84 -16.25
N VAL A 226 16.13 2.94 -17.20
CA VAL A 226 16.41 2.94 -18.63
C VAL A 226 15.78 4.19 -19.24
N ASN A 227 16.58 5.02 -19.91
CA ASN A 227 16.13 6.28 -20.52
C ASN A 227 15.40 7.24 -19.55
N GLY A 228 15.76 7.22 -18.26
CA GLY A 228 15.17 8.09 -17.24
C GLY A 228 13.86 7.57 -16.64
N GLU A 229 13.43 6.36 -17.00
CA GLU A 229 12.25 5.69 -16.43
C GLU A 229 12.63 4.34 -15.82
N TRP A 230 12.03 4.00 -14.68
CA TRP A 230 12.23 2.71 -14.04
C TRP A 230 11.45 1.64 -14.78
N SER A 231 12.10 0.51 -15.06
CA SER A 231 11.45 -0.65 -15.67
C SER A 231 10.42 -1.28 -14.72
N ALA A 232 9.49 -2.04 -15.30
CA ALA A 232 8.66 -2.98 -14.53
C ALA A 232 9.56 -3.87 -13.64
N PRO A 233 9.14 -4.18 -12.40
CA PRO A 233 9.92 -4.99 -11.49
C PRO A 233 10.08 -6.42 -11.99
N THR A 234 11.28 -6.95 -11.80
CA THR A 234 11.58 -8.37 -12.01
C THR A 234 12.00 -8.99 -10.69
N LEU A 235 11.55 -10.22 -10.41
CA LEU A 235 11.96 -10.94 -9.21
C LEU A 235 13.50 -11.02 -9.17
N LEU A 236 14.10 -10.70 -8.03
CA LEU A 236 15.55 -10.82 -7.89
C LEU A 236 15.93 -12.31 -7.84
N GLU A 237 16.35 -12.86 -8.98
CA GLU A 237 16.71 -14.26 -9.14
C GLU A 237 17.91 -14.62 -8.26
N SER A 238 17.65 -15.30 -7.15
CA SER A 238 18.67 -15.75 -6.19
C SER A 238 18.08 -16.68 -5.14
N GLU A 239 18.96 -17.28 -4.34
CA GLU A 239 18.59 -18.18 -3.24
C GLU A 239 17.98 -17.43 -2.02
N ILE A 240 17.84 -16.10 -2.07
CA ILE A 240 17.33 -15.30 -0.95
C ILE A 240 15.79 -15.25 -0.91
N ASN A 241 15.14 -15.42 -2.07
CA ASN A 241 13.69 -15.32 -2.25
C ASN A 241 13.02 -16.66 -1.93
N ASP A 242 13.12 -17.10 -0.67
CA ASP A 242 12.48 -18.32 -0.17
C ASP A 242 10.96 -18.25 -0.35
N GLN A 243 10.33 -19.28 -0.91
CA GLN A 243 8.91 -19.28 -1.28
C GLN A 243 7.96 -19.14 -0.08
N ASP A 244 8.29 -19.73 1.06
CA ASP A 244 7.35 -19.88 2.18
C ASP A 244 7.29 -18.65 3.09
N TYR A 245 8.31 -17.79 3.03
CA TYR A 245 8.48 -16.65 3.92
C TYR A 245 8.28 -15.31 3.21
N HIS A 246 7.92 -14.28 3.98
CA HIS A 246 8.05 -12.90 3.52
C HIS A 246 9.53 -12.49 3.57
N ILE A 247 10.07 -12.09 2.43
CA ILE A 247 11.44 -11.63 2.26
C ILE A 247 11.39 -10.13 2.03
N THR A 248 11.86 -9.36 3.02
CA THR A 248 11.60 -7.91 3.11
C THR A 248 12.79 -7.10 3.58
N ASN A 249 12.71 -5.77 3.46
CA ASN A 249 13.65 -4.81 4.04
C ASN A 249 15.13 -5.04 3.65
N PRO A 250 15.46 -5.11 2.36
CA PRO A 250 16.83 -5.27 1.91
C PRO A 250 17.68 -4.06 2.29
N VAL A 251 18.92 -4.29 2.70
CA VAL A 251 19.97 -3.27 2.83
C VAL A 251 21.30 -3.84 2.39
N ILE A 252 22.04 -3.09 1.59
CA ILE A 252 23.38 -3.47 1.16
C ILE A 252 24.43 -2.95 2.12
N GLY A 253 25.37 -3.84 2.48
CA GLY A 253 26.53 -3.47 3.27
C GLY A 253 27.48 -2.53 2.50
N PRO A 254 28.34 -1.77 3.20
CA PRO A 254 29.06 -0.62 2.63
C PRO A 254 30.04 -0.95 1.50
N LYS A 255 30.41 -2.23 1.34
CA LYS A 255 31.29 -2.73 0.29
C LYS A 255 30.55 -3.46 -0.85
N GLY A 256 29.22 -3.47 -0.85
CA GLY A 256 28.41 -4.20 -1.84
C GLY A 256 28.48 -5.73 -1.74
N LYS A 257 29.27 -6.29 -0.82
CA LYS A 257 29.52 -7.74 -0.73
C LYS A 257 28.45 -8.53 0.02
N TYR A 258 27.68 -7.85 0.86
CA TYR A 258 26.68 -8.46 1.73
C TYR A 258 25.35 -7.73 1.59
N LEU A 259 24.28 -8.50 1.46
CA LEU A 259 22.90 -8.06 1.55
C LEU A 259 22.35 -8.54 2.87
N TYR A 260 21.77 -7.65 3.66
CA TYR A 260 21.02 -7.99 4.85
C TYR A 260 19.54 -7.77 4.57
N TYR A 261 18.69 -8.64 5.09
CA TYR A 261 17.25 -8.55 4.85
C TYR A 261 16.48 -9.32 5.93
N SER A 262 15.19 -9.04 6.04
CA SER A 262 14.30 -9.70 6.99
C SER A 262 13.60 -10.89 6.35
N VAL A 263 13.61 -12.02 7.05
CA VAL A 263 12.78 -13.20 6.78
C VAL A 263 11.69 -13.25 7.83
N CYS A 264 10.43 -13.15 7.41
CA CYS A 264 9.29 -13.05 8.33
C CYS A 264 8.25 -14.14 8.07
N ALA A 265 7.73 -14.73 9.14
CA ALA A 265 6.60 -15.64 9.13
C ALA A 265 5.72 -15.43 10.36
N GLU A 266 4.48 -15.90 10.27
CA GLU A 266 3.57 -15.96 11.41
C GLU A 266 4.02 -17.07 12.37
N ASN A 267 4.00 -16.79 13.67
CA ASN A 267 4.14 -17.83 14.69
C ASN A 267 2.79 -18.55 14.91
N TRP A 268 2.78 -19.53 15.81
CA TRP A 268 1.58 -20.30 16.18
C TRP A 268 0.43 -19.45 16.77
N GLN A 269 0.69 -18.21 17.18
CA GLN A 269 -0.32 -17.24 17.65
C GLN A 269 -0.81 -16.31 16.53
N GLY A 270 -0.31 -16.46 15.30
CA GLY A 270 -0.60 -15.57 14.18
C GLY A 270 0.14 -14.23 14.22
N LYS A 271 1.16 -14.08 15.09
CA LYS A 271 1.99 -12.88 15.14
C LYS A 271 3.16 -13.00 14.15
N ILE A 272 3.37 -11.98 13.33
CA ILE A 272 4.55 -11.89 12.47
C ILE A 272 5.82 -11.78 13.31
N VAL A 273 6.75 -12.71 13.11
CA VAL A 273 8.10 -12.73 13.69
C VAL A 273 9.09 -12.69 12.55
N CYS A 274 10.00 -11.71 12.60
CA CYS A 274 11.05 -11.53 11.62
C CYS A 274 12.41 -11.89 12.23
N ARG A 275 13.31 -12.37 11.37
CA ARG A 275 14.73 -12.60 11.68
C ARG A 275 15.57 -12.00 10.57
N ILE A 276 16.72 -11.44 10.91
CA ILE A 276 17.64 -10.84 9.93
C ILE A 276 18.56 -11.93 9.40
N PHE A 277 18.67 -12.01 8.09
CA PHE A 277 19.59 -12.88 7.37
C PHE A 277 20.61 -12.03 6.62
N GLN A 278 21.78 -12.62 6.35
CA GLN A 278 22.77 -12.09 5.43
C GLN A 278 22.95 -13.02 4.24
N SER A 279 23.16 -12.45 3.06
CA SER A 279 23.61 -13.18 1.87
C SER A 279 24.86 -12.50 1.29
N ARG A 280 25.77 -13.30 0.73
CA ARG A 280 27.00 -12.82 0.10
C ARG A 280 26.83 -12.78 -1.41
N LEU A 281 27.33 -11.70 -2.03
CA LEU A 281 27.41 -11.57 -3.48
C LEU A 281 28.61 -12.36 -4.01
N VAL A 282 28.37 -13.30 -4.92
CA VAL A 282 29.40 -14.08 -5.60
C VAL A 282 29.04 -14.23 -7.08
N ASN A 283 29.91 -13.73 -7.97
CA ASN A 283 29.68 -13.69 -9.42
C ASN A 283 28.32 -13.06 -9.76
N ASP A 284 28.06 -11.88 -9.18
CA ASP A 284 26.83 -11.09 -9.36
C ASP A 284 25.52 -11.78 -8.93
N VAL A 285 25.60 -12.88 -8.18
CA VAL A 285 24.44 -13.60 -7.65
C VAL A 285 24.52 -13.68 -6.13
N TRP A 286 23.42 -13.33 -5.45
CA TRP A 286 23.25 -13.53 -4.01
C TRP A 286 23.13 -15.02 -3.71
N LYS A 287 24.03 -15.53 -2.86
CA LYS A 287 24.10 -16.95 -2.52
C LYS A 287 23.22 -17.32 -1.34
N ARG A 288 23.19 -18.61 -1.00
CA ARG A 288 22.49 -19.13 0.16
C ARG A 288 22.66 -18.22 1.39
N PRO A 289 21.56 -17.79 2.01
CA PRO A 289 21.64 -16.89 3.14
C PRO A 289 21.99 -17.60 4.44
N GLU A 290 22.55 -16.84 5.36
CA GLU A 290 22.88 -17.24 6.73
C GLU A 290 22.07 -16.39 7.70
N GLU A 291 21.46 -17.02 8.70
CA GLU A 291 20.77 -16.31 9.75
C GLU A 291 21.76 -15.56 10.65
N MET A 292 21.47 -14.29 10.97
CA MET A 292 22.33 -13.51 11.86
C MET A 292 22.25 -13.98 13.31
N GLY A 293 23.41 -14.22 13.94
CA GLY A 293 23.54 -14.56 15.35
C GLY A 293 23.97 -13.39 16.25
N PHE A 294 24.60 -13.71 17.38
CA PHE A 294 25.30 -12.78 18.27
C PHE A 294 24.47 -11.59 18.78
N GLY A 295 23.32 -11.85 19.41
CA GLY A 295 22.50 -10.79 19.98
C GLY A 295 21.55 -10.10 18.99
N ILE A 296 21.52 -10.54 17.73
CA ILE A 296 20.59 -10.01 16.72
C ILE A 296 19.26 -10.75 16.82
N ASN A 297 19.20 -12.00 16.36
CA ASN A 297 17.96 -12.77 16.33
C ASN A 297 17.69 -13.54 17.64
N GLU A 298 17.69 -12.84 18.78
CA GLU A 298 17.46 -13.47 20.08
C GLU A 298 16.06 -14.10 20.22
N SER A 299 15.97 -15.16 21.03
CA SER A 299 14.71 -15.90 21.23
C SER A 299 13.66 -15.02 21.92
N GLY A 300 12.41 -15.09 21.46
CA GLY A 300 11.30 -14.29 21.99
C GLY A 300 11.18 -12.88 21.41
N PHE A 301 12.15 -12.45 20.61
CA PHE A 301 12.15 -11.15 19.94
C PHE A 301 11.95 -11.29 18.43
N THR A 302 11.54 -10.19 17.81
CA THR A 302 11.58 -10.03 16.36
C THR A 302 12.80 -9.20 16.00
N SER A 303 13.31 -9.29 14.79
CA SER A 303 14.44 -8.48 14.32
C SER A 303 14.23 -8.12 12.86
N THR A 304 14.20 -6.83 12.54
CA THR A 304 13.84 -6.35 11.21
C THR A 304 14.40 -4.97 10.91
N GLN A 305 14.19 -4.49 9.66
CA GLN A 305 14.54 -3.14 9.21
C GLN A 305 16.00 -2.80 9.49
N ALA A 306 16.88 -3.69 9.02
CA ALA A 306 18.31 -3.49 9.14
C ALA A 306 18.75 -2.19 8.45
N ALA A 307 19.67 -1.48 9.09
CA ALA A 307 20.40 -0.35 8.54
C ALA A 307 21.89 -0.55 8.79
N VAL A 308 22.73 -0.18 7.84
CA VAL A 308 24.17 -0.44 7.92
C VAL A 308 24.95 0.86 7.87
N ALA A 309 25.96 0.98 8.73
CA ALA A 309 26.91 2.08 8.71
C ALA A 309 28.35 1.58 8.83
N VAL A 310 29.31 2.45 8.52
CA VAL A 310 30.74 2.22 8.76
C VAL A 310 31.18 3.06 9.93
N GLU A 311 31.76 2.43 10.94
CA GLU A 311 32.43 3.15 12.02
C GLU A 311 33.59 3.99 11.45
N PRO A 312 33.64 5.32 11.72
CA PRO A 312 34.65 6.19 11.11
C PRO A 312 36.10 5.78 11.39
N LYS A 313 36.39 5.33 12.62
CA LYS A 313 37.75 5.07 13.13
C LYS A 313 38.28 3.70 12.73
N ARG A 314 37.62 2.60 13.17
CA ARG A 314 38.12 1.24 12.92
C ARG A 314 37.59 0.63 11.62
N LYS A 315 36.78 1.38 10.86
CA LYS A 315 36.20 0.94 9.59
C LYS A 315 35.41 -0.37 9.70
N ARG A 316 34.83 -0.62 10.88
CA ARG A 316 33.95 -1.77 11.14
C ARG A 316 32.58 -1.48 10.57
N THR A 317 31.96 -2.51 9.98
CA THR A 317 30.54 -2.46 9.63
C THR A 317 29.72 -2.56 10.91
N ILE A 318 28.78 -1.65 11.12
CA ILE A 318 27.81 -1.66 12.21
C ILE A 318 26.44 -1.91 11.61
N LEU A 319 25.73 -2.91 12.14
CA LEU A 319 24.33 -3.21 11.81
C LEU A 319 23.44 -2.66 12.92
N TYR A 320 22.53 -1.76 12.55
CA TYR A 320 21.42 -1.30 13.38
C TYR A 320 20.16 -2.04 12.94
N PHE A 321 19.25 -2.32 13.87
CA PHE A 321 17.99 -2.99 13.57
C PHE A 321 16.94 -2.67 14.62
N VAL A 322 15.68 -2.96 14.29
CA VAL A 322 14.53 -2.85 15.19
C VAL A 322 14.23 -4.23 15.78
N SER A 323 13.99 -4.30 17.09
CA SER A 323 13.65 -5.52 17.83
C SER A 323 12.45 -5.35 18.75
#